data_AF-A0A7C3YA89-F1
#
_entry.id   AF-A0A7C3YA89-F1
#
_cell.length_a   1.000
_cell.length_b   1.000
_cell.length_c   1.000
_cell.angle_alpha   90.00
_cell.angle_beta   90.00
_cell.angle_gamma   90.00
#
_symmetry.space_group_name_H-M   'P 1'
#
loop_
_entity.id
_entity.type
_entity.pdbx_description
1 polymer ?
#
loop_
_entity_poly.entity_id
_entity_poly.type
_entity_poly.pdbx_seq_one_letter_code
_entity_poly.pdbx_strand_id
1 'polypeptide(L)'
;FLSLYLYLIFKKLSPFSKKWWTFGILLGFSLGAAISVKVIGFGILLLIWVWEILEEKFFSKNKKEMWSKAFFFLFLPFFLYFLFFAIHFLLLPEKCEKNCGWILEWERVFPGIQKMSEYSFILPKLNTPPPGNLIIKFFETQKLMLYDIAGTSFYYWQSPWYSWPFMIRPIEYFAEKVGEKTSYIYFFGNPLVWWFSFLGVIIYLYLITRNLILKFKMNLPSSFYSPNFRFLFLGYVIFFLSFSIVARFLLLYHYLAGLTFSIIISSVFFSEICQNFSKRLSNILFFGILFLIFLSFLYFSPLTYGFPISAKALKLKTWLPSWFY
;
A
#
# COMPACT_ATOMS: atom_id res chain seq x y z
N PHE A 1 -5.35 5.83 1.01
CA PHE A 1 -5.13 7.19 1.55
C PHE A 1 -6.40 7.92 1.90
N LEU A 2 -7.44 7.91 1.06
CA LEU A 2 -8.72 8.54 1.39
C LEU A 2 -9.27 8.09 2.76
N SER A 3 -9.24 6.80 3.06
CA SER A 3 -9.68 6.28 4.37
C SER A 3 -8.86 6.83 5.54
N LEU A 4 -7.54 6.99 5.37
CA LEU A 4 -6.67 7.61 6.39
C LEU A 4 -7.06 9.07 6.62
N TYR A 5 -7.25 9.84 5.54
CA TYR A 5 -7.64 11.25 5.60
C TYR A 5 -9.00 11.43 6.27
N LEU A 6 -10.01 10.67 5.84
CA LEU A 6 -11.36 10.71 6.42
C LEU A 6 -11.36 10.34 7.90
N TYR A 7 -10.56 9.35 8.30
CA TYR A 7 -10.39 8.97 9.70
C TYR A 7 -9.78 10.09 10.55
N LEU A 8 -8.72 10.74 10.06
CA LEU A 8 -8.09 11.86 10.77
C LEU A 8 -9.03 13.06 10.93
N ILE A 9 -9.94 13.29 9.97
CA ILE A 9 -11.00 14.30 10.11
C ILE A 9 -12.05 13.83 11.11
N PHE A 10 -12.56 12.61 10.94
CA PHE A 10 -13.60 12.02 11.80
C PHE A 10 -13.22 12.11 13.29
N LYS A 11 -11.96 11.81 13.63
CA LYS A 11 -11.42 11.87 15.00
C LYS A 11 -11.52 13.27 15.64
N LYS A 12 -11.56 14.34 14.84
CA LYS A 12 -11.65 15.72 15.33
C LYS A 12 -13.10 16.21 15.49
N LEU A 13 -14.09 15.44 15.01
CA LEU A 13 -15.49 15.85 15.01
C LEU A 13 -16.18 15.46 16.32
N SER A 14 -17.11 16.30 16.77
CA SER A 14 -17.91 15.99 17.96
C SER A 14 -18.86 14.82 17.68
N PRO A 15 -18.90 13.79 18.55
CA PRO A 15 -19.79 12.65 18.39
C PRO A 15 -21.25 13.07 18.18
N PHE A 16 -21.94 12.35 17.31
CA PHE A 16 -23.35 12.57 16.94
C PHE A 16 -23.68 13.90 16.23
N SER A 17 -22.70 14.75 15.94
CA SER A 17 -22.93 15.89 15.05
C SER A 17 -23.25 15.42 13.62
N LYS A 18 -23.93 16.27 12.83
CA LYS A 18 -24.21 15.97 11.41
C LYS A 18 -22.93 15.62 10.65
N LYS A 19 -21.86 16.40 10.87
CA LYS A 19 -20.54 16.16 10.26
C LYS A 19 -19.95 14.80 10.67
N TRP A 20 -20.08 14.42 11.94
CA TRP A 20 -19.56 13.14 12.44
C TRP A 20 -20.21 11.95 11.74
N TRP A 21 -21.54 11.98 11.57
CA TRP A 21 -22.25 10.97 10.78
C TRP A 21 -21.81 10.96 9.31
N THR A 22 -21.74 12.12 8.66
CA THR A 22 -21.32 12.22 7.26
C THR A 22 -19.92 11.65 7.04
N PHE A 23 -18.93 12.07 7.84
CA PHE A 23 -17.56 11.58 7.71
C PHE A 23 -17.41 10.12 8.15
N GLY A 24 -18.20 9.65 9.13
CA GLY A 24 -18.23 8.25 9.53
C GLY A 24 -18.74 7.34 8.40
N ILE A 25 -19.82 7.74 7.71
CA ILE A 25 -20.35 7.03 6.55
C ILE A 25 -19.33 7.06 5.40
N LEU A 26 -18.81 8.24 5.03
CA LEU A 26 -17.80 8.36 3.96
C LEU A 26 -16.56 7.51 4.24
N LEU A 27 -16.12 7.46 5.50
CA LEU A 27 -15.02 6.61 5.91
C LEU A 27 -15.35 5.13 5.74
N GLY A 28 -16.52 4.68 6.20
CA GLY A 28 -16.95 3.29 6.01
C GLY A 28 -17.04 2.88 4.54
N PHE A 29 -17.54 3.78 3.67
CA PHE A 29 -17.50 3.59 2.21
C PHE A 29 -16.08 3.48 1.67
N SER A 30 -15.19 4.41 2.05
CA SER A 30 -13.79 4.40 1.62
C SER A 30 -13.04 3.15 2.11
N LEU A 31 -13.36 2.65 3.30
CA LEU A 31 -12.79 1.39 3.83
C LEU A 31 -13.29 0.18 3.05
N GLY A 32 -14.61 0.07 2.82
CA GLY A 32 -15.19 -1.01 2.03
C GLY A 32 -14.63 -1.04 0.60
N ALA A 33 -14.53 0.12 -0.04
CA ALA A 33 -13.90 0.25 -1.37
C ALA A 33 -12.43 -0.16 -1.35
N ALA A 34 -11.64 0.27 -0.36
CA ALA A 34 -10.22 -0.08 -0.26
C ALA A 34 -10.01 -1.60 -0.14
N ILE A 35 -10.82 -2.29 0.68
CA ILE A 35 -10.78 -3.75 0.85
C ILE A 35 -11.18 -4.46 -0.45
N SER A 36 -12.18 -3.92 -1.15
CA SER A 36 -12.72 -4.51 -2.39
C SER A 36 -11.78 -4.36 -3.58
N VAL A 37 -10.97 -3.30 -3.63
CA VAL A 37 -9.93 -3.12 -4.66
C VAL A 37 -8.79 -4.13 -4.48
N LYS A 38 -8.32 -4.31 -3.23
CA LYS A 38 -7.26 -5.27 -2.91
C LYS A 38 -7.28 -5.60 -1.42
N VAL A 39 -7.01 -6.87 -1.08
CA VAL A 39 -6.97 -7.39 0.30
C VAL A 39 -6.02 -6.60 1.22
N ILE A 40 -4.99 -5.94 0.69
CA ILE A 40 -4.14 -5.02 1.47
C ILE A 40 -4.93 -3.86 2.11
N GLY A 41 -6.13 -3.54 1.61
CA GLY A 41 -7.06 -2.60 2.22
C GLY A 41 -7.48 -2.97 3.64
N PHE A 42 -7.39 -4.25 4.03
CA PHE A 42 -7.53 -4.65 5.44
C PHE A 42 -6.46 -4.01 6.33
N GLY A 43 -5.30 -3.64 5.82
CA GLY A 43 -4.26 -2.96 6.57
C GLY A 43 -4.69 -1.61 7.14
N ILE A 44 -5.47 -0.80 6.40
CA ILE A 44 -5.97 0.49 6.93
C ILE A 44 -7.10 0.28 7.93
N LEU A 45 -7.92 -0.75 7.73
CA LEU A 45 -8.94 -1.14 8.68
C LEU A 45 -8.31 -1.59 10.01
N LEU A 46 -7.31 -2.47 9.94
CA LEU A 46 -6.54 -2.94 11.08
C LEU A 46 -5.86 -1.78 11.82
N LEU A 47 -5.26 -0.84 11.09
CA LEU A 47 -4.64 0.35 11.67
C LEU A 47 -5.65 1.16 12.50
N ILE A 48 -6.84 1.44 11.95
CA ILE A 48 -7.89 2.20 12.67
C ILE A 48 -8.34 1.43 13.91
N TRP A 49 -8.57 0.13 13.79
CA TRP A 49 -9.02 -0.71 14.90
C TRP A 49 -8.01 -0.77 16.04
N VAL A 50 -6.76 -1.13 15.74
CA VAL A 50 -5.68 -1.18 16.73
C VAL A 50 -5.54 0.18 17.40
N TRP A 51 -5.62 1.27 16.63
CA TRP A 51 -5.49 2.61 17.18
C TRP A 51 -6.67 3.02 18.09
N GLU A 52 -7.92 2.77 17.69
CA GLU A 52 -9.10 3.07 18.53
C GLU A 52 -9.10 2.25 19.83
N ILE A 53 -8.55 1.03 19.80
CA ILE A 53 -8.37 0.19 20.99
C ILE A 53 -7.26 0.77 21.88
N LEU A 54 -6.10 1.12 21.32
CA LEU A 54 -4.98 1.70 22.06
C LEU A 54 -5.30 3.06 22.70
N GLU A 55 -6.18 3.84 22.09
CA GLU A 55 -6.68 5.10 22.68
C GLU A 55 -7.86 4.88 23.65
N GLU A 56 -8.28 3.63 23.90
CA GLU A 56 -9.46 3.28 24.71
C GLU A 56 -10.76 3.96 24.23
N LYS A 57 -10.81 4.33 22.94
CA LYS A 57 -11.92 5.06 22.32
C LYS A 57 -12.92 4.15 21.61
N PHE A 58 -12.53 2.91 21.30
CA PHE A 58 -13.44 1.95 20.68
C PHE A 58 -14.55 1.56 21.65
N PHE A 59 -14.19 1.16 22.88
CA PHE A 59 -15.12 0.81 23.95
C PHE A 59 -15.55 2.05 24.73
N SER A 60 -16.13 3.03 24.02
CA SER A 60 -16.66 4.25 24.65
C SER A 60 -17.69 3.89 25.74
N LYS A 61 -17.66 4.62 26.86
CA LYS A 61 -18.70 4.53 27.92
C LYS A 61 -20.11 4.74 27.34
N ASN A 62 -20.21 5.48 26.24
CA ASN A 62 -21.45 5.66 25.52
C ASN A 62 -21.68 4.49 24.53
N LYS A 63 -22.56 3.57 24.88
CA LYS A 63 -22.94 2.43 24.02
C LYS A 63 -23.38 2.86 22.61
N LYS A 64 -24.09 3.99 22.48
CA LYS A 64 -24.54 4.49 21.17
C LYS A 64 -23.36 4.89 20.28
N GLU A 65 -22.34 5.50 20.87
CA GLU A 65 -21.12 5.89 20.15
C GLU A 65 -20.36 4.64 19.71
N MET A 66 -20.17 3.68 20.62
CA MET A 66 -19.51 2.40 20.34
C MET A 66 -20.17 1.67 19.17
N TRP A 67 -21.50 1.48 19.20
CA TRP A 67 -22.23 0.82 18.12
C TRP A 67 -22.19 1.60 16.80
N SER A 68 -22.18 2.93 16.85
CA SER A 68 -22.05 3.77 15.66
C SER A 68 -20.65 3.66 15.03
N LYS A 69 -19.58 3.62 15.84
CA LYS A 69 -18.22 3.33 15.37
C LYS A 69 -18.09 1.93 14.81
N ALA A 70 -18.66 0.92 15.48
CA ALA A 70 -18.72 -0.45 14.95
C ALA A 70 -19.45 -0.50 13.61
N PHE A 71 -20.53 0.28 13.44
CA PHE A 71 -21.20 0.41 12.14
C PHE A 71 -20.27 0.98 11.06
N PHE A 72 -19.58 2.10 11.31
CA PHE A 72 -18.68 2.71 10.33
C PHE A 72 -17.43 1.89 10.02
N PHE A 73 -16.86 1.23 11.03
CA PHE A 73 -15.56 0.57 10.93
C PHE A 73 -15.67 -0.94 10.71
N LEU A 74 -16.86 -1.54 10.82
CA LEU A 74 -17.06 -2.98 10.63
C LEU A 74 -18.20 -3.25 9.67
N PHE A 75 -19.43 -2.96 10.10
CA PHE A 75 -20.61 -3.42 9.37
C PHE A 75 -20.68 -2.82 7.97
N LEU A 76 -20.51 -1.50 7.83
CA LEU A 76 -20.60 -0.82 6.55
C LEU A 76 -19.48 -1.26 5.57
N PRO A 77 -18.18 -1.28 5.94
CA PRO A 77 -17.12 -1.77 5.06
C PRO A 77 -17.33 -3.21 4.57
N PHE A 78 -17.71 -4.13 5.47
CA PHE A 78 -17.93 -5.53 5.11
C PHE A 78 -19.21 -5.75 4.30
N PHE A 79 -20.28 -4.98 4.60
CA PHE A 79 -21.48 -4.98 3.78
C PHE A 79 -21.18 -4.54 2.34
N LEU A 80 -20.39 -3.47 2.17
CA LEU A 80 -19.97 -3.00 0.85
C LEU A 80 -19.09 -4.01 0.14
N TYR A 81 -18.15 -4.63 0.85
CA TYR A 81 -17.34 -5.72 0.31
C TYR A 81 -18.22 -6.85 -0.24
N PHE A 82 -19.18 -7.33 0.55
CA PHE A 82 -20.15 -8.32 0.11
C PHE A 82 -20.99 -7.83 -1.10
N LEU A 83 -21.43 -6.58 -1.08
CA LEU A 83 -22.21 -5.99 -2.18
C LEU A 83 -21.42 -5.94 -3.49
N PHE A 84 -20.13 -5.60 -3.46
CA PHE A 84 -19.29 -5.63 -4.66
C PHE A 84 -19.14 -7.05 -5.22
N PHE A 85 -19.04 -8.07 -4.37
CA PHE A 85 -19.08 -9.46 -4.81
C PHE A 85 -20.44 -9.84 -5.39
N ALA A 86 -21.54 -9.38 -4.80
CA ALA A 86 -22.88 -9.59 -5.35
C ALA A 86 -23.00 -8.99 -6.76
N ILE A 87 -22.54 -7.76 -6.95
CA ILE A 87 -22.49 -7.11 -8.27
C ILE A 87 -21.59 -7.89 -9.22
N HIS A 88 -20.40 -8.31 -8.77
CA HIS A 88 -19.47 -9.11 -9.57
C HIS A 88 -20.12 -10.41 -10.09
N PHE A 89 -20.81 -11.16 -9.23
CA PHE A 89 -21.48 -12.39 -9.63
C PHE A 89 -22.70 -12.16 -10.53
N LEU A 90 -23.36 -11.00 -10.42
CA LEU A 90 -24.44 -10.61 -11.33
C LEU A 90 -23.90 -10.23 -12.73
N LEU A 91 -22.72 -9.61 -12.78
CA LEU A 91 -22.07 -9.21 -14.03
C LEU A 91 -21.35 -10.36 -14.74
N LEU A 92 -20.90 -11.38 -14.00
CA LEU A 92 -20.20 -12.55 -14.53
C LEU A 92 -20.95 -13.85 -14.20
N PRO A 93 -22.14 -14.08 -14.79
CA PRO A 93 -22.95 -15.26 -14.51
C PRO A 93 -22.47 -16.52 -15.26
N GLU A 94 -21.72 -16.34 -16.34
CA GLU A 94 -21.34 -17.43 -17.23
C GLU A 94 -20.03 -18.11 -16.83
N LYS A 95 -19.92 -19.40 -17.17
CA LYS A 95 -18.65 -20.12 -17.11
C LYS A 95 -17.74 -19.59 -18.20
N CYS A 96 -16.46 -19.44 -17.87
CA CYS A 96 -15.49 -19.05 -18.86
C CYS A 96 -15.02 -20.27 -19.65
N GLU A 97 -15.48 -20.38 -20.91
CA GLU A 97 -15.15 -21.49 -21.81
C GLU A 97 -14.00 -21.14 -22.77
N LYS A 98 -13.82 -19.87 -23.14
CA LYS A 98 -12.78 -19.38 -24.06
C LYS A 98 -12.25 -18.01 -23.61
N ASN A 99 -10.96 -17.76 -23.82
CA ASN A 99 -10.28 -16.47 -23.55
C ASN A 99 -10.42 -15.99 -22.09
N CYS A 100 -10.26 -16.89 -21.11
CA CYS A 100 -10.36 -16.61 -19.67
C CYS A 100 -9.18 -15.84 -19.08
N GLY A 101 -8.51 -15.04 -19.91
CA GLY A 101 -7.26 -14.36 -19.58
C GLY A 101 -6.10 -15.32 -19.28
N TRP A 102 -5.18 -14.83 -18.46
CA TRP A 102 -3.88 -15.41 -18.10
C TRP A 102 -3.90 -16.91 -17.73
N ILE A 103 -5.01 -17.38 -17.17
CA ILE A 103 -5.18 -18.73 -16.64
C ILE A 103 -5.19 -19.81 -17.73
N LEU A 104 -5.73 -19.52 -18.93
CA LEU A 104 -5.72 -20.46 -20.07
C LEU A 104 -4.61 -20.14 -21.08
N GLU A 105 -4.09 -18.92 -21.11
CA GLU A 105 -2.97 -18.57 -21.98
C GLU A 105 -1.64 -19.17 -21.51
N TRP A 106 -1.45 -19.45 -20.22
CA TRP A 106 -0.20 -20.01 -19.70
C TRP A 106 0.16 -21.38 -20.31
N GLU A 107 -0.82 -22.29 -20.45
CA GLU A 107 -0.62 -23.57 -21.14
C GLU A 107 -0.20 -23.39 -22.61
N ARG A 108 -0.69 -22.32 -23.25
CA ARG A 108 -0.37 -21.97 -24.63
C ARG A 108 1.01 -21.30 -24.78
N VAL A 109 1.40 -20.49 -23.80
CA VAL A 109 2.62 -19.65 -23.85
C VAL A 109 3.86 -20.39 -23.32
N PHE A 110 3.71 -21.34 -22.38
CA PHE A 110 4.82 -22.12 -21.82
C PHE A 110 4.58 -23.63 -21.90
N PRO A 111 4.56 -24.22 -23.11
CA PRO A 111 4.43 -25.67 -23.26
C PRO A 111 5.64 -26.36 -22.62
N GLY A 112 5.42 -27.12 -21.53
CA GLY A 112 6.44 -27.99 -20.93
C GLY A 112 6.85 -27.69 -19.48
N ILE A 113 6.33 -26.65 -18.83
CA ILE A 113 6.58 -26.43 -17.38
C ILE A 113 5.62 -27.33 -16.57
N GLN A 114 6.05 -28.57 -16.31
CA GLN A 114 5.33 -29.64 -15.57
C GLN A 114 5.10 -29.36 -14.06
N LYS A 115 5.07 -28.12 -13.59
CA LYS A 115 4.64 -27.82 -12.20
C LYS A 115 3.16 -27.48 -12.16
N MET A 116 2.33 -28.46 -12.51
CA MET A 116 0.87 -28.31 -12.56
C MET A 116 0.12 -29.37 -11.74
N SER A 117 0.75 -29.99 -10.73
CA SER A 117 0.04 -30.94 -9.86
C SER A 117 -0.94 -30.23 -8.91
N GLU A 118 -0.59 -29.08 -8.34
CA GLU A 118 -1.44 -28.37 -7.36
C GLU A 118 -2.54 -27.50 -8.01
N TYR A 119 -2.26 -26.86 -9.14
CA TYR A 119 -3.22 -25.96 -9.81
C TYR A 119 -4.30 -26.70 -10.61
N SER A 120 -4.08 -27.96 -10.99
CA SER A 120 -5.04 -28.78 -11.76
C SER A 120 -6.40 -28.94 -11.08
N PHE A 121 -6.46 -28.89 -9.75
CA PHE A 121 -7.72 -28.96 -8.98
C PHE A 121 -8.48 -27.62 -8.89
N ILE A 122 -7.79 -26.50 -9.11
CA ILE A 122 -8.28 -25.14 -8.79
C ILE A 122 -8.67 -24.39 -10.07
N LEU A 123 -7.91 -24.58 -11.14
CA LEU A 123 -8.14 -24.04 -12.48
C LEU A 123 -9.61 -24.16 -12.94
N PRO A 124 -10.28 -25.33 -12.82
CA PRO A 124 -11.69 -25.46 -13.19
C PRO A 124 -12.67 -24.69 -12.26
N LYS A 125 -12.31 -24.52 -10.99
CA LYS A 125 -13.13 -23.82 -9.98
C LYS A 125 -13.00 -22.29 -10.04
N LEU A 126 -11.90 -21.78 -10.60
CA LEU A 126 -11.72 -20.34 -10.85
C LEU A 126 -12.48 -19.88 -12.09
N ASN A 127 -12.60 -20.74 -13.11
CA ASN A 127 -13.25 -20.41 -14.38
C ASN A 127 -14.76 -20.62 -14.38
N THR A 128 -15.33 -21.14 -13.29
CA THR A 128 -16.76 -21.36 -13.15
C THR A 128 -17.29 -20.62 -11.92
N PRO A 129 -18.36 -19.82 -12.05
CA PRO A 129 -18.96 -19.22 -10.87
C PRO A 129 -19.41 -20.34 -9.91
N PRO A 130 -19.14 -20.23 -8.60
CA PRO A 130 -19.49 -21.30 -7.67
C PRO A 130 -21.00 -21.60 -7.74
N PRO A 131 -21.43 -22.87 -7.64
CA PRO A 131 -22.85 -23.19 -7.64
C PRO A 131 -23.51 -22.72 -6.33
N GLY A 132 -24.82 -22.49 -6.37
CA GLY A 132 -25.62 -22.14 -5.20
C GLY A 132 -26.02 -20.67 -5.10
N ASN A 133 -26.56 -20.30 -3.93
CA ASN A 133 -27.02 -18.93 -3.66
C ASN A 133 -25.84 -17.96 -3.48
N LEU A 134 -26.16 -16.66 -3.42
CA LEU A 134 -25.16 -15.58 -3.31
C LEU A 134 -24.20 -15.75 -2.11
N ILE A 135 -24.70 -16.24 -0.97
CA ILE A 135 -23.91 -16.42 0.24
C ILE A 135 -22.89 -17.54 0.04
N ILE A 136 -23.31 -18.67 -0.53
CA ILE A 136 -22.42 -19.80 -0.86
C ILE A 136 -21.36 -19.34 -1.85
N LYS A 137 -21.77 -18.66 -2.93
CA LYS A 137 -20.85 -18.08 -3.92
C LYS A 137 -19.78 -17.21 -3.28
N PHE A 138 -20.20 -16.29 -2.41
CA PHE A 138 -19.28 -15.41 -1.71
C PHE A 138 -18.25 -16.21 -0.91
N PHE A 139 -18.67 -17.10 -0.01
CA PHE A 139 -17.74 -17.84 0.84
C PHE A 139 -16.83 -18.80 0.07
N GLU A 140 -17.32 -19.48 -0.96
CA GLU A 140 -16.49 -20.34 -1.81
C GLU A 140 -15.43 -19.52 -2.55
N THR A 141 -15.78 -18.36 -3.11
CA THR A 141 -14.80 -17.46 -3.73
C THR A 141 -13.78 -16.94 -2.71
N GLN A 142 -14.19 -16.59 -1.49
CA GLN A 142 -13.26 -16.18 -0.43
C GLN A 142 -12.24 -17.29 -0.10
N LYS A 143 -12.68 -18.54 -0.01
CA LYS A 143 -11.79 -19.69 0.21
C LYS A 143 -10.77 -19.84 -0.92
N LEU A 144 -11.20 -19.71 -2.18
CA LEU A 144 -10.31 -19.80 -3.34
C LEU A 144 -9.27 -18.67 -3.35
N MET A 145 -9.68 -17.43 -3.05
CA MET A 145 -8.75 -16.30 -2.95
C MET A 145 -7.72 -16.49 -1.82
N LEU A 146 -8.15 -16.99 -0.66
CA LEU A 146 -7.24 -17.27 0.46
C LEU A 146 -6.23 -18.37 0.12
N TYR A 147 -6.67 -19.42 -0.58
CA TYR A 147 -5.79 -20.48 -1.05
C TYR A 147 -4.72 -19.94 -2.00
N ASP A 148 -5.09 -19.09 -2.98
CA ASP A 148 -4.12 -18.46 -3.89
C ASP A 148 -3.11 -17.57 -3.16
N ILE A 149 -3.55 -16.82 -2.13
CA ILE A 149 -2.66 -15.99 -1.32
C ILE A 149 -1.63 -16.84 -0.55
N ALA A 150 -2.02 -18.05 -0.12
CA ALA A 150 -1.16 -18.98 0.59
C ALA A 150 -0.22 -19.79 -0.34
N GLY A 151 -0.44 -19.73 -1.65
CA GLY A 151 0.34 -20.50 -2.63
C GLY A 151 1.80 -20.05 -2.74
N THR A 152 2.69 -20.98 -3.06
CA THR A 152 4.13 -20.72 -3.26
C THR A 152 4.47 -20.69 -4.75
N SER A 153 4.07 -19.61 -5.42
CA SER A 153 4.47 -19.36 -6.81
C SER A 153 5.71 -18.48 -6.88
N PHE A 154 6.53 -18.68 -7.92
CA PHE A 154 7.75 -17.91 -8.19
C PHE A 154 7.53 -16.96 -9.37
N TYR A 155 8.06 -15.74 -9.27
CA TYR A 155 8.05 -14.78 -10.36
C TYR A 155 9.43 -14.14 -10.56
N TYR A 156 9.86 -13.97 -11.80
CA TYR A 156 11.22 -13.51 -12.12
C TYR A 156 11.60 -12.19 -11.43
N TRP A 157 10.70 -11.20 -11.42
CA TRP A 157 10.95 -9.89 -10.80
C TRP A 157 10.61 -9.82 -9.31
N GLN A 158 10.34 -10.97 -8.66
CA GLN A 158 10.01 -10.97 -7.24
C GLN A 158 11.14 -10.37 -6.39
N SER A 159 10.77 -9.67 -5.32
CA SER A 159 11.72 -9.09 -4.38
C SER A 159 11.25 -9.28 -2.95
N PRO A 160 12.18 -9.60 -2.02
CA PRO A 160 11.82 -9.78 -0.63
C PRO A 160 11.38 -8.46 0.00
N TRP A 161 10.43 -8.52 0.93
CA TRP A 161 9.81 -7.35 1.56
C TRP A 161 10.82 -6.38 2.19
N TYR A 162 11.87 -6.91 2.83
CA TYR A 162 12.90 -6.11 3.50
C TYR A 162 13.80 -5.32 2.52
N SER A 163 13.80 -5.66 1.23
CA SER A 163 14.57 -4.95 0.20
C SER A 163 13.89 -3.68 -0.31
N TRP A 164 12.57 -3.55 -0.11
CA TRP A 164 11.79 -2.48 -0.71
C TRP A 164 12.14 -1.08 -0.23
N PRO A 165 12.42 -0.82 1.06
CA PRO A 165 12.78 0.52 1.51
C PRO A 165 14.06 1.07 0.87
N PHE A 166 14.92 0.18 0.38
CA PHE A 166 16.16 0.54 -0.33
C PHE A 166 15.99 0.57 -1.85
N MET A 167 14.83 0.17 -2.37
CA MET A 167 14.54 0.06 -3.80
C MET A 167 15.57 -0.83 -4.52
N ILE A 168 15.98 -1.95 -3.92
CA ILE A 168 17.08 -2.78 -4.47
C ILE A 168 16.74 -3.33 -5.86
N ARG A 169 15.49 -3.76 -6.07
CA ARG A 169 15.06 -4.43 -7.30
C ARG A 169 13.81 -3.76 -7.90
N PRO A 170 13.99 -2.76 -8.79
CA PRO A 170 12.92 -2.25 -9.64
C PRO A 170 12.35 -3.34 -10.55
N ILE A 171 11.14 -3.12 -11.07
CA ILE A 171 10.44 -4.10 -11.94
C ILE A 171 10.42 -3.55 -13.36
N GLU A 172 10.85 -4.32 -14.35
CA GLU A 172 10.62 -3.98 -15.74
C GLU A 172 9.18 -4.32 -16.14
N TYR A 173 8.45 -3.34 -16.65
CA TYR A 173 7.13 -3.56 -17.25
C TYR A 173 7.18 -3.64 -18.76
N PHE A 174 8.11 -2.91 -19.39
CA PHE A 174 8.18 -2.82 -20.84
C PHE A 174 9.59 -2.47 -21.29
N ALA A 175 10.00 -3.08 -22.40
CA ALA A 175 11.22 -2.73 -23.12
C ALA A 175 10.99 -2.91 -24.62
N GLU A 176 11.30 -1.89 -25.42
CA GLU A 176 11.19 -1.94 -26.87
C GLU A 176 12.34 -1.19 -27.53
N LYS A 177 12.94 -1.79 -28.56
CA LYS A 177 14.00 -1.15 -29.35
C LYS A 177 13.40 -0.17 -30.35
N VAL A 178 13.87 1.07 -30.33
CA VAL A 178 13.47 2.14 -31.24
C VAL A 178 14.73 2.68 -31.92
N GLY A 179 15.02 2.14 -33.10
CA GLY A 179 16.29 2.38 -33.80
C GLY A 179 17.48 1.88 -32.97
N GLU A 180 18.47 2.76 -32.73
CA GLU A 180 19.64 2.46 -31.90
C GLU A 180 19.40 2.65 -30.38
N LYS A 181 18.21 3.13 -30.00
CA LYS A 181 17.83 3.36 -28.60
C LYS A 181 16.83 2.31 -28.13
N THR A 182 16.60 2.27 -26.83
CA THR A 182 15.58 1.40 -26.23
C THR A 182 14.71 2.22 -25.30
N SER A 183 13.40 2.06 -25.46
CA SER A 183 12.38 2.60 -24.56
C SER A 183 12.14 1.59 -23.46
N TYR A 184 12.20 2.06 -22.21
CA TYR A 184 11.94 1.23 -21.03
C TYR A 184 10.85 1.84 -20.17
N ILE A 185 9.99 0.99 -19.61
CA ILE A 185 9.08 1.35 -18.52
C ILE A 185 9.44 0.47 -17.33
N TYR A 186 10.00 1.09 -16.30
CA TYR A 186 10.29 0.47 -15.02
C TYR A 186 9.31 0.96 -13.94
N PHE A 187 8.85 0.04 -13.10
CA PHE A 187 8.34 0.39 -11.79
C PHE A 187 9.51 0.82 -10.90
N PHE A 188 9.70 2.13 -10.83
CA PHE A 188 10.83 2.76 -10.19
C PHE A 188 10.37 4.04 -9.49
N GLY A 189 10.76 4.21 -8.23
CA GLY A 189 10.46 5.42 -7.47
C GLY A 189 11.55 6.49 -7.62
N ASN A 190 11.23 7.73 -7.28
CA ASN A 190 12.26 8.77 -7.18
C ASN A 190 13.21 8.44 -6.01
N PRO A 191 14.51 8.18 -6.24
CA PRO A 191 15.42 7.71 -5.18
C PRO A 191 15.55 8.68 -4.01
N LEU A 192 15.52 9.99 -4.28
CA LEU A 192 15.58 11.00 -3.22
C LEU A 192 14.36 10.86 -2.31
N VAL A 193 13.16 10.88 -2.88
CA VAL A 193 11.92 10.73 -2.09
C VAL A 193 11.90 9.39 -1.37
N TRP A 194 12.26 8.31 -2.06
CA TRP A 194 12.20 6.95 -1.52
C TRP A 194 13.13 6.79 -0.30
N TRP A 195 14.41 7.09 -0.45
CA TRP A 195 15.39 6.89 0.61
C TRP A 195 15.26 7.90 1.75
N PHE A 196 15.03 9.19 1.46
CA PHE A 196 14.83 10.19 2.52
C PHE A 196 13.52 9.97 3.29
N SER A 197 12.49 9.42 2.64
CA SER A 197 11.27 9.03 3.35
C SER A 197 11.53 7.88 4.34
N PHE A 198 12.30 6.86 3.93
CA PHE A 198 12.64 5.75 4.80
C PHE A 198 13.58 6.17 5.94
N LEU A 199 14.52 7.09 5.69
CA LEU A 199 15.38 7.65 6.72
C LEU A 199 14.58 8.27 7.87
N GLY A 200 13.50 9.00 7.58
CA GLY A 200 12.63 9.56 8.62
C GLY A 200 11.96 8.49 9.49
N VAL A 201 11.60 7.35 8.91
CA VAL A 201 11.08 6.20 9.66
C VAL A 201 12.14 5.62 10.60
N ILE A 202 13.38 5.45 10.11
CA ILE A 202 14.50 4.94 10.92
C ILE A 202 14.83 5.89 12.07
N ILE A 203 14.88 7.20 11.80
CA ILE A 203 15.07 8.22 12.83
C ILE A 203 13.96 8.09 13.88
N TYR A 204 12.69 8.01 13.47
CA TYR A 204 11.61 7.90 14.43
C TYR A 204 11.62 6.61 15.25
N LEU A 205 11.95 5.49 14.62
CA LEU A 205 12.13 4.22 15.32
C LEU A 205 13.20 4.35 16.41
N TYR A 206 14.36 4.93 16.08
CA TYR A 206 15.43 5.22 17.04
C TYR A 206 14.95 6.13 18.20
N LEU A 207 14.17 7.17 17.89
CA LEU A 207 13.62 8.06 18.90
C LEU A 207 12.68 7.33 19.87
N ILE A 208 11.77 6.50 19.37
CA ILE A 208 10.85 5.72 20.22
C ILE A 208 11.61 4.71 21.06
N THR A 209 12.48 3.89 20.46
CA THR A 209 13.20 2.83 21.20
C THR A 209 14.08 3.41 22.28
N ARG A 210 14.79 4.51 22.00
CA ARG A 210 15.58 5.22 23.00
C ARG A 210 14.72 5.74 24.15
N ASN A 211 13.59 6.40 23.85
CA ASN A 211 12.70 6.93 24.87
C ASN A 211 12.10 5.82 25.76
N LEU A 212 11.83 4.63 25.20
CA LEU A 212 11.36 3.46 25.94
C LEU A 212 12.45 2.85 26.82
N ILE A 213 13.67 2.69 26.29
CA ILE A 213 14.79 2.02 26.98
C ILE A 213 15.40 2.92 28.05
N LEU A 214 15.78 4.15 27.68
CA LEU A 214 16.51 5.06 28.57
C LEU A 214 15.58 5.88 29.47
N LYS A 215 14.25 5.79 29.28
CA LYS A 215 13.21 6.59 29.96
C LYS A 215 13.46 8.11 29.93
N PHE A 216 14.37 8.58 29.07
CA PHE A 216 14.78 9.96 28.94
C PHE A 216 14.20 10.54 27.65
N LYS A 217 13.29 11.51 27.78
CA LYS A 217 12.76 12.24 26.62
C LYS A 217 13.78 13.25 26.15
N MET A 218 14.17 13.16 24.88
CA MET A 218 14.95 14.23 24.25
C MET A 218 14.12 15.52 24.15
N ASN A 219 14.82 16.65 24.15
CA ASN A 219 14.27 17.95 23.77
C ASN A 219 13.94 17.97 22.27
N LEU A 220 12.84 17.32 21.92
CA LEU A 220 12.25 17.31 20.58
C LEU A 220 10.93 18.06 20.61
N PRO A 221 10.51 18.63 19.47
CA PRO A 221 9.17 19.18 19.31
C PRO A 221 8.07 18.21 19.77
N SER A 222 7.04 18.77 20.40
CA SER A 222 5.94 18.00 21.00
C SER A 222 5.17 17.14 20.00
N SER A 223 5.19 17.51 18.71
CA SER A 223 4.58 16.78 17.60
C SER A 223 5.14 15.37 17.44
N PHE A 224 6.43 15.14 17.68
CA PHE A 224 7.06 13.80 17.61
C PHE A 224 6.52 12.84 18.68
N TYR A 225 6.08 13.40 19.81
CA TYR A 225 5.47 12.64 20.89
C TYR A 225 3.95 12.51 20.75
N SER A 226 3.35 13.18 19.76
CA SER A 226 1.90 13.23 19.59
C SER A 226 1.32 11.85 19.25
N PRO A 227 0.08 11.55 19.68
CA PRO A 227 -0.59 10.32 19.30
C PRO A 227 -0.73 10.19 17.77
N ASN A 228 -0.96 11.29 17.06
CA ASN A 228 -1.11 11.25 15.60
C ASN A 228 0.18 10.78 14.89
N PHE A 229 1.36 11.14 15.42
CA PHE A 229 2.62 10.70 14.82
C PHE A 229 2.89 9.21 15.08
N ARG A 230 2.55 8.71 16.28
CA ARG A 230 2.58 7.27 16.60
C ARG A 230 1.61 6.48 15.71
N PHE A 231 0.42 7.04 15.43
CA PHE A 231 -0.56 6.45 14.52
C PHE A 231 0.00 6.29 13.10
N LEU A 232 0.67 7.32 12.57
CA LEU A 232 1.31 7.25 11.25
C LEU A 232 2.42 6.20 11.21
N PHE A 233 3.24 6.12 12.26
CA PHE A 233 4.27 5.09 12.36
C PHE A 233 3.71 3.69 12.48
N LEU A 234 2.66 3.50 13.29
CA LEU A 234 1.93 2.23 13.35
C LEU A 234 1.38 1.85 11.97
N GLY A 235 0.91 2.82 11.20
CA GLY A 235 0.49 2.63 9.81
C GLY A 235 1.63 2.12 8.93
N TYR A 236 2.81 2.74 8.99
CA TYR A 236 4.00 2.23 8.30
C TYR A 236 4.29 0.77 8.70
N VAL A 237 4.32 0.48 10.00
CA VAL A 237 4.63 -0.86 10.53
C VAL A 237 3.63 -1.90 10.02
N ILE A 238 2.33 -1.62 10.08
CA ILE A 238 1.29 -2.54 9.60
C ILE A 238 1.44 -2.79 8.09
N PHE A 239 1.59 -1.73 7.29
CA PHE A 239 1.69 -1.86 5.83
C PHE A 239 3.02 -2.39 5.33
N PHE A 240 4.07 -2.37 6.16
CA PHE A 240 5.37 -2.93 5.82
C PHE A 240 5.52 -4.37 6.32
N LEU A 241 5.30 -4.60 7.62
CA LEU A 241 5.52 -5.91 8.25
C LEU A 241 4.43 -6.93 7.95
N SER A 242 3.23 -6.54 7.52
CA SER A 242 2.22 -7.53 7.10
C SER A 242 2.73 -8.43 5.97
N PHE A 243 3.65 -7.94 5.14
CA PHE A 243 4.25 -8.70 4.06
C PHE A 243 5.33 -9.69 4.50
N SER A 244 5.82 -9.63 5.75
CA SER A 244 6.80 -10.60 6.23
C SER A 244 6.21 -12.00 6.42
N ILE A 245 4.88 -12.09 6.55
CA ILE A 245 4.13 -13.33 6.78
C ILE A 245 3.58 -13.92 5.48
N VAL A 246 3.65 -13.18 4.36
CA VAL A 246 3.08 -13.60 3.08
C VAL A 246 4.07 -14.52 2.35
N ALA A 247 3.66 -15.76 2.09
CA ALA A 247 4.50 -16.80 1.49
C ALA A 247 4.61 -16.75 -0.05
N ARG A 248 3.62 -16.18 -0.74
CA ARG A 248 3.63 -16.01 -2.21
C ARG A 248 4.69 -15.00 -2.67
N PHE A 249 4.99 -15.00 -3.97
CA PHE A 249 5.86 -13.98 -4.54
C PHE A 249 5.33 -12.56 -4.25
N LEU A 250 6.26 -11.68 -3.93
CA LEU A 250 5.98 -10.28 -3.66
C LEU A 250 6.82 -9.40 -4.58
N LEU A 251 6.31 -8.20 -4.81
CA LEU A 251 6.83 -7.24 -5.77
C LEU A 251 6.94 -5.87 -5.12
N LEU A 252 7.87 -5.05 -5.61
CA LEU A 252 8.20 -3.74 -5.05
C LEU A 252 6.97 -2.82 -4.87
N TYR A 253 5.96 -2.91 -5.75
CA TYR A 253 4.76 -2.07 -5.65
C TYR A 253 3.92 -2.34 -4.39
N HIS A 254 4.09 -3.48 -3.73
CA HIS A 254 3.42 -3.76 -2.46
C HIS A 254 3.84 -2.78 -1.37
N TYR A 255 5.05 -2.23 -1.47
CA TYR A 255 5.56 -1.22 -0.55
C TYR A 255 4.91 0.16 -0.69
N LEU A 256 4.19 0.47 -1.77
CA LEU A 256 3.66 1.83 -2.03
C LEU A 256 2.82 2.39 -0.88
N ALA A 257 2.05 1.53 -0.21
CA ALA A 257 1.27 1.94 0.95
C ALA A 257 2.18 2.38 2.11
N GLY A 258 3.19 1.56 2.43
CA GLY A 258 4.22 1.87 3.43
C GLY A 258 5.05 3.11 3.07
N LEU A 259 5.48 3.22 1.81
CA LEU A 259 6.19 4.39 1.28
C LEU A 259 5.43 5.69 1.51
N THR A 260 4.12 5.68 1.38
CA THR A 260 3.37 6.92 1.59
C THR A 260 3.33 7.32 3.07
N PHE A 261 3.25 6.35 3.99
CA PHE A 261 3.42 6.64 5.42
C PHE A 261 4.83 7.19 5.70
N SER A 262 5.88 6.61 5.09
CA SER A 262 7.25 7.13 5.25
C SER A 262 7.39 8.55 4.72
N ILE A 263 6.75 8.89 3.59
CA ILE A 263 6.75 10.26 3.03
C ILE A 263 6.07 11.24 3.99
N ILE A 264 4.90 10.88 4.54
CA ILE A 264 4.19 11.75 5.51
C ILE A 264 5.04 11.94 6.77
N ILE A 265 5.65 10.87 7.29
CA ILE A 265 6.53 10.91 8.46
C ILE A 265 7.70 11.87 8.21
N SER A 266 8.42 11.72 7.10
CA SER A 266 9.54 12.61 6.75
C SER A 266 9.09 14.05 6.49
N SER A 267 7.89 14.27 5.96
CA SER A 267 7.34 15.62 5.77
C SER A 267 7.07 16.34 7.10
N VAL A 268 6.60 15.61 8.11
CA VAL A 268 6.46 16.16 9.48
C VAL A 268 7.84 16.48 10.06
N PHE A 269 8.83 15.57 9.93
CA PHE A 269 10.20 15.86 10.35
C PHE A 269 10.74 17.13 9.72
N PHE A 270 10.59 17.27 8.40
CA PHE A 270 11.04 18.44 7.68
C PHE A 270 10.33 19.72 8.17
N SER A 271 9.01 19.66 8.37
CA SER A 271 8.23 20.78 8.88
C SER A 271 8.69 21.23 10.27
N GLU A 272 9.04 20.30 11.15
CA GLU A 272 9.54 20.60 12.50
C GLU A 272 10.95 21.19 12.48
N ILE A 273 11.84 20.66 11.63
CA ILE A 273 13.18 21.24 11.43
C ILE A 273 13.07 22.68 10.91
N CYS A 274 12.16 22.93 9.95
CA CYS A 274 11.93 24.25 9.40
C CYS A 274 11.37 25.27 10.40
N GLN A 275 10.74 24.85 11.50
CA GLN A 275 10.28 25.78 12.54
C GLN A 275 11.45 26.40 13.34
N ASN A 276 12.62 25.76 13.36
CA ASN A 276 13.81 26.28 14.04
C ASN A 276 14.54 27.38 13.25
N PHE A 277 14.15 27.63 12.01
CA PHE A 277 14.79 28.57 11.11
C PHE A 277 13.92 29.81 10.83
N SER A 278 14.53 30.88 10.34
CA SER A 278 13.79 32.06 9.89
C SER A 278 12.87 31.70 8.71
N LYS A 279 11.71 32.35 8.61
CA LYS A 279 10.72 32.10 7.54
C LYS A 279 11.35 32.12 6.12
N ARG A 280 12.32 33.02 5.90
CA ARG A 280 13.06 33.10 4.64
C ARG A 280 13.87 31.83 4.37
N LEU A 281 14.66 31.38 5.35
CA LEU A 281 15.45 30.17 5.22
C LEU A 281 14.56 28.92 5.07
N SER A 282 13.48 28.80 5.83
CA SER A 282 12.53 27.69 5.73
C SER A 282 11.89 27.59 4.35
N ASN A 283 11.53 28.73 3.74
CA ASN A 283 11.02 28.76 2.35
C ASN A 283 12.10 28.34 1.34
N ILE A 284 13.34 28.82 1.50
CA ILE A 284 14.45 28.42 0.62
C ILE A 284 14.69 26.90 0.71
N LEU A 285 14.71 26.33 1.92
CA LEU A 285 14.86 24.89 2.11
C LEU A 285 13.70 24.10 1.49
N PHE A 286 12.46 24.53 1.72
CA PHE A 286 11.27 23.88 1.18
C PHE A 286 11.27 23.85 -0.35
N PHE A 287 11.43 25.02 -0.98
CA PHE A 287 11.46 25.10 -2.45
C PHE A 287 12.71 24.46 -3.04
N GLY A 288 13.85 24.54 -2.35
CA GLY A 288 15.09 23.87 -2.75
C GLY A 288 14.94 22.35 -2.82
N ILE A 289 14.33 21.74 -1.79
CA ILE A 289 14.08 20.29 -1.79
C ILE A 289 13.08 19.91 -2.88
N LEU A 290 11.98 20.67 -3.04
CA LEU A 290 11.02 20.40 -4.13
C LEU A 290 11.68 20.50 -5.50
N PHE A 291 12.57 21.48 -5.70
CA PHE A 291 13.31 21.62 -6.94
C PHE A 291 14.27 20.43 -7.18
N LEU A 292 14.98 19.96 -6.15
CA LEU A 292 15.83 18.76 -6.25
C LEU A 292 15.02 17.49 -6.57
N ILE A 293 13.86 17.32 -5.93
CA ILE A 293 12.94 16.21 -6.23
C ILE A 293 12.47 16.29 -7.69
N PHE A 294 12.12 17.49 -8.16
CA PHE A 294 11.70 17.73 -9.54
C PHE A 294 12.82 17.44 -10.54
N LEU A 295 14.05 17.89 -10.29
CA LEU A 295 15.21 17.56 -11.13
C LEU A 295 15.49 16.06 -11.16
N SER A 296 15.39 15.38 -10.01
CA SER A 296 15.52 13.92 -9.94
C SER A 296 14.41 13.23 -10.75
N PHE A 297 13.17 13.71 -10.66
CA PHE A 297 12.08 13.22 -11.50
C PHE A 297 12.39 13.40 -12.99
N LEU A 298 12.80 14.59 -13.44
CA LEU A 298 13.16 14.82 -14.84
C LEU A 298 14.27 13.87 -15.30
N TYR A 299 15.29 13.67 -14.45
CA TYR A 299 16.41 12.79 -14.74
C TYR A 299 15.99 11.33 -14.96
N PHE A 300 15.03 10.82 -14.17
CA PHE A 300 14.52 9.44 -14.25
C PHE A 300 13.27 9.28 -15.11
N SER A 301 12.61 10.37 -15.51
CA SER A 301 11.36 10.36 -16.28
C SER A 301 11.40 9.50 -17.56
N PRO A 302 12.52 9.38 -18.30
CA PRO A 302 12.57 8.48 -19.45
C PRO A 302 12.24 7.02 -19.13
N LEU A 303 12.56 6.56 -17.92
CA LEU A 303 12.28 5.19 -17.44
C LEU A 303 10.83 4.99 -16.99
N THR A 304 10.07 6.07 -16.82
CA THR A 304 8.65 6.02 -16.42
C THR A 304 7.74 6.22 -17.62
N TYR A 305 8.08 7.14 -18.51
CA TYR A 305 7.28 7.47 -19.69
C TYR A 305 7.71 6.73 -20.97
N GLY A 306 8.73 5.87 -20.90
CA GLY A 306 9.19 5.10 -22.06
C GLY A 306 9.88 5.96 -23.12
N PHE A 307 10.52 7.06 -22.74
CA PHE A 307 11.30 7.84 -23.72
C PHE A 307 12.56 7.06 -24.14
N PRO A 308 12.83 6.93 -25.45
CA PRO A 308 13.97 6.15 -25.92
C PRO A 308 15.31 6.70 -25.42
N ILE A 309 16.11 5.84 -24.77
CA ILE A 309 17.44 6.18 -24.25
C ILE A 309 18.52 5.26 -24.83
N SER A 310 19.76 5.75 -24.88
CA SER A 310 20.91 4.92 -25.24
C SER A 310 21.36 4.06 -24.07
N ALA A 311 22.10 2.98 -24.35
CA ALA A 311 22.69 2.13 -23.31
C ALA A 311 23.59 2.92 -22.34
N LYS A 312 24.33 3.92 -22.84
CA LYS A 312 25.14 4.83 -21.99
C LYS A 312 24.26 5.65 -21.05
N ALA A 313 23.13 6.18 -21.52
CA ALA A 313 22.21 6.95 -20.70
C ALA A 313 21.52 6.08 -19.64
N LEU A 314 21.19 4.82 -19.96
CA LEU A 314 20.69 3.85 -18.99
C LEU A 314 21.72 3.58 -17.90
N LYS A 315 22.98 3.30 -18.29
CA LYS A 315 24.07 3.05 -17.33
C LYS A 315 24.31 4.21 -16.36
N LEU A 316 24.14 5.46 -16.80
CA LEU A 316 24.23 6.63 -15.90
C LEU A 316 23.09 6.68 -14.87
N LYS A 317 21.92 6.14 -15.22
CA LYS A 317 20.75 6.06 -14.33
C LYS A 317 20.80 4.86 -13.38
N THR A 318 21.66 3.87 -13.64
CA THR A 318 21.90 2.71 -12.77
C THR A 318 22.75 3.09 -11.56
N TRP A 319 22.14 3.70 -10.54
CA TRP A 319 22.86 4.14 -9.33
C TRP A 319 23.22 2.98 -8.39
N LEU A 320 22.36 1.97 -8.30
CA LEU A 320 22.70 0.71 -7.65
C LEU A 320 23.09 -0.30 -8.72
N PRO A 321 24.08 -1.17 -8.46
CA PRO A 321 24.38 -2.28 -9.36
C PRO A 321 23.12 -3.07 -9.68
N SER A 322 22.26 -3.27 -8.67
CA SER A 322 21.04 -4.07 -8.75
C SER A 322 19.92 -3.54 -9.64
N TRP A 323 20.07 -2.35 -10.24
CA TRP A 323 19.06 -1.73 -11.06
C TRP A 323 19.23 -2.07 -12.54
N PHE A 324 18.10 -2.37 -13.20
CA PHE A 324 18.00 -2.50 -14.66
C PHE A 324 18.92 -3.60 -15.22
N TYR A 325 18.86 -4.78 -14.61
CA TYR A 325 19.56 -6.00 -15.04
C TYR A 325 18.80 -6.79 -16.09
#